data_AF-A0A9E5Y0Y1-F1
#
_entry.id   AF-A0A9E5Y0Y1-F1
#
_cell.length_a   1.000
_cell.length_b   1.000
_cell.length_c   1.000
_cell.angle_alpha   90.00
_cell.angle_beta   90.00
_cell.angle_gamma   90.00
#
_symmetry.space_group_name_H-M   'P 1'
#
loop_
_entity.id
_entity.type
_entity.pdbx_description
1 polymer ?
#
loop_
_entity_poly.entity_id
_entity_poly.type
_entity_poly.pdbx_seq_one_letter_code
_entity_poly.pdbx_strand_id
1 'polypeptide(L)'
;MKLPISLGWKATNPIRLDQLPPLSGEYALHQHLAEGENTAHLKLQYGDTGYVLSLFIFDLHKFLRNEPVRVRSYDLWPGEIMFEAYVLKNGKKELHPRSGGKVYREDAVIIDEGQYEYKPPLLVLRSSSGKELKYIVKYLRTVRYRSPKYGYSMRTEYLFLPPEHAHSAV
;
A
#
# COMPACT_ATOMS: atom_id res chain seq x y z
N MET A 1 -18.74 10.69 -5.59
CA MET A 1 -18.26 10.16 -6.90
C MET A 1 -18.42 8.64 -6.90
N LYS A 2 -18.91 8.03 -7.98
CA LYS A 2 -18.98 6.56 -8.09
C LYS A 2 -17.54 6.05 -8.30
N LEU A 3 -17.07 5.16 -7.43
CA LEU A 3 -15.74 4.56 -7.52
C LEU A 3 -15.58 3.90 -8.90
N PRO A 4 -14.57 4.23 -9.73
CA PRO A 4 -14.26 3.49 -10.96
C PRO A 4 -13.58 2.13 -10.65
N ILE A 5 -13.77 1.63 -9.43
CA ILE A 5 -13.20 0.40 -8.90
C ILE A 5 -14.29 -0.41 -8.23
N SER A 6 -14.41 -1.67 -8.65
CA SER A 6 -15.14 -2.66 -7.87
C SER A 6 -14.32 -2.96 -6.63
N LEU A 7 -14.93 -2.87 -5.45
CA LEU A 7 -14.30 -3.23 -4.18
C LEU A 7 -13.75 -4.66 -4.29
N GLY A 8 -12.43 -4.81 -4.22
CA GLY A 8 -11.68 -6.01 -4.61
C GLY A 8 -11.98 -7.28 -3.81
N TRP A 9 -12.88 -7.22 -2.82
CA TRP A 9 -13.33 -8.39 -2.08
C TRP A 9 -14.30 -9.27 -2.87
N LYS A 10 -14.85 -8.79 -4.01
CA LYS A 10 -15.73 -9.60 -4.85
C LYS A 10 -14.91 -10.46 -5.80
N ALA A 11 -15.15 -11.78 -5.75
CA ALA A 11 -14.43 -12.79 -6.51
C ALA A 11 -14.41 -12.59 -8.05
N THR A 12 -15.24 -11.71 -8.59
CA THR A 12 -15.29 -11.45 -10.04
C THR A 12 -14.46 -10.23 -10.48
N ASN A 13 -14.20 -9.25 -9.61
CA ASN A 13 -13.58 -7.97 -9.99
C ASN A 13 -12.54 -7.51 -8.94
N PRO A 14 -11.31 -8.04 -8.95
CA PRO A 14 -10.25 -7.59 -8.05
C PRO A 14 -9.81 -6.15 -8.40
N ILE A 15 -9.20 -5.46 -7.43
CA ILE A 15 -8.60 -4.13 -7.69
C ILE A 15 -7.45 -4.28 -8.67
N ARG A 16 -7.47 -3.52 -9.76
CA ARG A 16 -6.42 -3.46 -10.80
C ARG A 16 -5.70 -2.12 -10.75
N LEU A 17 -4.58 -2.07 -10.04
CA LEU A 17 -3.73 -0.87 -9.87
C LEU A 17 -3.32 -0.32 -11.24
N ASP A 18 -2.93 -1.20 -12.16
CA ASP A 18 -2.56 -0.88 -13.54
C ASP A 18 -3.71 -0.30 -14.40
N GLN A 19 -4.95 -0.37 -13.93
CA GLN A 19 -6.14 0.16 -14.60
C GLN A 19 -6.77 1.34 -13.85
N LEU A 20 -6.18 1.80 -12.75
CA LEU A 20 -6.68 2.96 -12.02
C LEU A 20 -6.43 4.23 -12.84
N PRO A 21 -7.31 5.25 -12.72
CA PRO A 21 -6.96 6.59 -13.18
C PRO A 21 -5.75 7.13 -12.39
N PRO A 22 -5.14 8.23 -12.82
CA PRO A 22 -4.15 8.92 -12.01
C PRO A 22 -4.67 9.23 -10.60
N LEU A 23 -3.81 9.05 -9.58
CA LEU A 23 -4.12 9.29 -8.18
C LEU A 23 -2.98 10.10 -7.54
N SER A 24 -3.31 10.88 -6.53
CA SER A 24 -2.33 11.55 -5.68
C SER A 24 -2.94 11.80 -4.31
N GLY A 25 -2.11 11.92 -3.30
CA GLY A 25 -2.55 12.20 -1.94
C GLY A 25 -1.52 11.71 -0.93
N GLU A 26 -2.00 11.39 0.26
CA GLU A 26 -1.15 10.92 1.35
C GLU A 26 -0.94 9.41 1.32
N TYR A 27 0.22 8.97 1.81
CA TYR A 27 0.48 7.57 2.10
C TYR A 27 1.00 7.37 3.51
N ALA A 28 0.74 6.18 4.05
CA ALA A 28 1.43 5.65 5.22
C ALA A 28 1.91 4.22 4.96
N LEU A 29 3.13 3.92 5.39
CA LEU A 29 3.75 2.61 5.31
C LEU A 29 3.69 1.95 6.70
N HIS A 30 2.88 0.91 6.81
CA HIS A 30 2.66 0.18 8.05
C HIS A 30 3.48 -1.11 8.05
N GLN A 31 4.19 -1.35 9.14
CA GLN A 31 4.72 -2.67 9.48
C GLN A 31 3.77 -3.31 10.50
N HIS A 32 3.35 -4.55 10.25
CA HIS A 32 2.61 -5.35 11.22
C HIS A 32 3.57 -6.33 11.87
N LEU A 33 3.87 -6.14 13.15
CA LEU A 33 4.91 -6.92 13.83
C LEU A 33 4.59 -8.43 13.82
N ALA A 34 3.32 -8.83 13.84
CA ALA A 34 2.93 -10.23 13.77
C ALA A 34 3.13 -10.86 12.37
N GLU A 35 3.30 -10.04 11.32
CA GLU A 35 3.58 -10.49 9.94
C GLU A 35 5.09 -10.54 9.63
N GLY A 36 5.92 -10.26 10.64
CA GLY A 36 7.37 -10.23 10.56
C GLY A 36 7.93 -8.88 10.11
N GLU A 37 9.24 -8.70 10.31
CA GLU A 37 9.89 -7.40 10.09
C GLU A 37 10.15 -7.09 8.60
N ASN A 38 10.08 -8.09 7.73
CA ASN A 38 10.40 -7.92 6.30
C ASN A 38 9.17 -7.64 5.41
N THR A 39 7.99 -7.41 5.98
CA THR A 39 6.78 -7.11 5.19
C THR A 39 6.12 -5.82 5.66
N ALA A 40 5.33 -5.22 4.77
CA ALA A 40 4.64 -3.99 5.08
C ALA A 40 3.34 -3.84 4.27
N HIS A 41 2.48 -2.95 4.74
CA HIS A 41 1.29 -2.48 4.03
C HIS A 41 1.46 -1.01 3.68
N LEU A 42 1.56 -0.72 2.39
CA LEU A 42 1.51 0.65 1.86
C LEU A 42 0.05 1.04 1.68
N LYS A 43 -0.42 2.05 2.43
CA LYS A 43 -1.77 2.59 2.33
C LYS A 43 -1.73 3.90 1.55
N LEU A 44 -2.54 4.00 0.49
CA LEU A 44 -2.61 5.14 -0.41
C LEU A 44 -4.01 5.75 -0.37
N GLN A 45 -4.15 7.04 -0.06
CA GLN A 45 -5.45 7.73 -0.08
C GLN A 45 -6.05 7.77 -1.49
N TYR A 46 -7.19 7.15 -1.70
CA TYR A 46 -7.79 7.05 -3.03
C TYR A 46 -8.60 8.30 -3.40
N GLY A 47 -7.95 9.26 -4.07
CA GLY A 47 -8.57 10.50 -4.53
C GLY A 47 -9.38 11.18 -3.41
N ASP A 48 -10.58 11.67 -3.75
CA ASP A 48 -11.45 12.38 -2.79
C ASP A 48 -12.46 11.46 -2.07
N THR A 49 -12.21 10.14 -2.05
CA THR A 49 -13.27 9.15 -1.76
C THR A 49 -13.39 8.73 -0.29
N GLY A 50 -12.55 9.26 0.60
CA GLY A 50 -12.52 8.86 2.01
C GLY A 50 -12.05 7.42 2.24
N TYR A 51 -11.53 6.75 1.21
CA TYR A 51 -10.98 5.39 1.28
C TYR A 51 -9.48 5.38 1.03
N VAL A 52 -8.81 4.32 1.48
CA VAL A 52 -7.40 4.04 1.21
C VAL A 52 -7.24 2.68 0.55
N LEU A 53 -6.41 2.64 -0.50
CA LEU A 53 -5.95 1.41 -1.12
C LEU A 53 -4.80 0.84 -0.29
N SER A 54 -4.97 -0.37 0.23
CA SER A 54 -3.89 -1.09 0.92
C SER A 54 -3.18 -2.04 -0.05
N LEU A 55 -1.85 -1.93 -0.11
CA LEU A 55 -0.96 -2.75 -0.91
C LEU A 55 0.01 -3.49 0.01
N PHE A 56 0.13 -4.80 -0.14
CA PHE A 56 1.05 -5.59 0.67
C PHE A 56 2.39 -5.79 -0.05
N ILE A 57 3.47 -5.41 0.63
CA ILE A 57 4.86 -5.45 0.20
C ILE A 57 5.52 -6.70 0.78
N PHE A 58 6.05 -7.57 -0.09
CA PHE A 58 6.64 -8.86 0.33
C PHE A 58 8.07 -8.74 0.87
N ASP A 59 8.78 -7.65 0.55
CA ASP A 59 10.15 -7.39 1.01
C ASP A 59 10.30 -5.89 1.27
N LEU A 60 10.14 -5.50 2.54
CA LEU A 60 10.18 -4.12 2.98
C LEU A 60 11.58 -3.52 2.75
N HIS A 61 12.65 -4.29 2.99
CA HIS A 61 14.00 -3.78 2.85
C HIS A 61 14.33 -3.44 1.40
N LYS A 62 13.94 -4.28 0.44
CA LYS A 62 14.06 -3.97 -1.00
C LYS A 62 13.22 -2.76 -1.38
N PHE A 63 11.99 -2.70 -0.89
CA PHE A 63 11.11 -1.58 -1.16
C PHE A 63 11.71 -0.24 -0.67
N LEU A 64 12.28 -0.23 0.54
CA LEU A 64 12.93 0.97 1.09
C LEU A 64 14.24 1.32 0.36
N ARG A 65 14.91 0.38 -0.30
CA ARG A 65 16.12 0.67 -1.09
C ARG A 65 15.83 1.00 -2.56
N ASN A 66 14.56 1.18 -2.93
CA ASN A 66 14.16 1.41 -4.31
C ASN A 66 14.61 0.26 -5.24
N GLU A 67 14.40 -0.99 -4.82
CA GLU A 67 14.77 -2.20 -5.57
C GLU A 67 13.53 -2.95 -6.07
N PRO A 68 13.66 -3.85 -7.08
CA PRO A 68 12.57 -4.70 -7.54
C PRO A 68 11.90 -5.48 -6.41
N VAL A 69 10.59 -5.28 -6.23
CA VAL A 69 9.82 -5.90 -5.15
C VAL A 69 8.44 -6.36 -5.61
N ARG A 70 8.02 -7.54 -5.14
CA ARG A 70 6.66 -8.03 -5.37
C ARG A 70 5.69 -7.32 -4.45
N VAL A 71 4.55 -6.95 -5.01
CA VAL A 71 3.45 -6.28 -4.31
C VAL A 71 2.14 -6.97 -4.65
N ARG A 72 1.19 -7.00 -3.74
CA ARG A 72 -0.18 -7.44 -4.04
C ARG A 72 -1.20 -6.40 -3.62
N SER A 73 -2.29 -6.28 -4.37
CA SER A 73 -3.47 -5.53 -3.90
C SER A 73 -4.11 -6.25 -2.73
N TYR A 74 -4.53 -5.50 -1.71
CA TYR A 74 -5.30 -6.04 -0.61
C TYR A 74 -6.77 -5.61 -0.73
N ASP A 75 -7.15 -4.58 0.02
CA ASP A 75 -8.52 -4.10 0.15
C ASP A 75 -8.55 -2.56 0.09
N LEU A 76 -9.75 -2.02 -0.13
CA LEU A 76 -10.05 -0.63 0.20
C LEU A 76 -10.55 -0.56 1.63
N TRP A 77 -9.99 0.36 2.41
CA TRP A 77 -10.37 0.59 3.79
C TRP A 77 -10.84 2.02 4.01
N PRO A 78 -11.62 2.30 5.07
CA PRO A 78 -11.89 3.67 5.50
C PRO A 78 -10.59 4.46 5.69
N GLY A 79 -10.55 5.71 5.24
CA GLY A 79 -9.30 6.49 5.21
C GLY A 79 -8.68 6.73 6.59
N GLU A 80 -9.51 6.79 7.63
CA GLU A 80 -9.08 6.93 9.03
C GLU A 80 -8.06 5.87 9.45
N ILE A 81 -8.17 4.63 8.96
CA ILE A 81 -7.27 3.53 9.35
C ILE A 81 -5.81 3.77 8.94
N MET A 82 -5.55 4.74 8.05
CA MET A 82 -4.19 5.10 7.66
C MET A 82 -3.39 5.58 8.87
N PHE A 83 -4.03 6.28 9.81
CA PHE A 83 -3.33 6.88 10.95
C PHE A 83 -3.71 6.28 12.30
N GLU A 84 -4.68 5.36 12.37
CA GLU A 84 -5.04 4.63 13.60
C GLU A 84 -3.97 3.57 13.99
N ALA A 85 -2.71 3.94 14.12
CA ALA A 85 -1.60 3.05 14.45
C ALA A 85 -0.57 3.74 15.35
N TYR A 86 0.40 2.97 15.81
CA TYR A 86 1.55 3.51 16.55
C TYR A 86 2.61 4.07 15.60
N VAL A 87 3.47 4.95 16.11
CA VAL A 87 4.77 5.31 15.54
C VAL A 87 5.86 4.99 16.55
N LEU A 88 7.09 4.79 16.08
CA LEU A 88 8.25 4.66 16.95
C LEU A 88 8.97 6.00 17.04
N LYS A 89 9.01 6.58 18.24
CA LYS A 89 9.83 7.75 18.55
C LYS A 89 10.81 7.38 19.64
N ASN A 90 12.10 7.53 19.37
CA ASN A 90 13.18 7.15 20.29
C ASN A 90 13.03 5.73 20.86
N GLY A 91 12.60 4.78 20.02
CA GLY A 91 12.39 3.37 20.41
C GLY A 91 11.10 3.09 21.19
N LYS A 92 10.29 4.10 21.51
CA LYS A 92 9.00 3.94 22.20
C LYS A 92 7.84 4.01 21.22
N LYS A 93 6.85 3.12 21.40
CA LYS A 93 5.56 3.21 20.70
C LYS A 93 4.76 4.38 21.25
N GLU A 94 4.34 5.27 20.36
CA GLU A 94 3.43 6.38 20.65
C GLU A 94 2.28 6.37 19.64
N LEU A 95 1.12 6.89 20.03
CA LEU A 95 0.00 7.04 19.10
C LEU A 95 0.35 8.07 18.02
N HIS A 96 0.00 7.76 16.77
CA HIS A 96 0.14 8.73 15.70
C HIS A 96 -0.72 9.98 16.00
N PRO A 97 -0.24 11.22 15.84
CA PRO A 97 -1.00 12.43 16.19
C PRO A 97 -2.37 12.55 15.50
N ARG A 98 -2.47 12.00 14.28
CA ARG A 98 -3.70 11.97 13.47
C ARG A 98 -4.60 10.77 13.75
N SER A 99 -4.24 9.89 14.69
CA SER A 99 -5.04 8.70 15.03
C SER A 99 -6.34 9.05 15.75
N GLY A 100 -6.46 10.27 16.32
CA GLY A 100 -7.58 10.65 17.17
C GLY A 100 -7.69 9.79 18.44
N GLY A 101 -6.58 9.20 18.91
CA GLY A 101 -6.56 8.33 20.08
C GLY A 101 -6.90 6.86 19.80
N LYS A 102 -7.12 6.49 18.54
CA LYS A 102 -7.53 5.13 18.15
C LYS A 102 -6.36 4.31 17.61
N VAL A 103 -6.52 2.99 17.71
CA VAL A 103 -5.60 2.01 17.13
C VAL A 103 -6.42 0.89 16.49
N TYR A 104 -6.30 0.70 15.17
CA TYR A 104 -7.02 -0.36 14.47
C TYR A 104 -6.41 -1.75 14.71
N ARG A 105 -5.08 -1.81 14.96
CA ARG A 105 -4.31 -3.01 15.29
C ARG A 105 -3.16 -2.69 16.23
N GLU A 106 -3.06 -3.40 17.34
CA GLU A 106 -2.04 -3.16 18.37
C GLU A 106 -0.61 -3.44 17.90
N ASP A 107 -0.46 -4.30 16.89
CA ASP A 107 0.82 -4.65 16.29
C ASP A 107 1.17 -3.80 15.06
N ALA A 108 0.32 -2.84 14.67
CA ALA A 108 0.59 -1.96 13.54
C ALA A 108 1.43 -0.74 13.96
N VAL A 109 2.53 -0.53 13.24
CA VAL A 109 3.43 0.61 13.41
C VAL A 109 3.63 1.30 12.06
N ILE A 110 3.43 2.61 12.00
CA ILE A 110 3.79 3.44 10.85
C ILE A 110 5.28 3.72 10.93
N ILE A 111 6.00 3.31 9.88
CA ILE A 111 7.46 3.43 9.78
C ILE A 111 7.90 4.50 8.78
N ASP A 112 7.01 4.93 7.90
CA ASP A 112 7.20 6.04 6.96
C ASP A 112 5.84 6.57 6.50
N GLU A 113 5.78 7.83 6.13
CA GLU A 113 4.59 8.50 5.60
C GLU A 113 4.96 9.71 4.75
N GLY A 114 4.03 10.18 3.93
CA GLY A 114 4.25 11.35 3.10
C GLY A 114 3.23 11.50 1.98
N GLN A 115 3.68 12.06 0.86
CA GLN A 115 2.84 12.29 -0.31
C GLN A 115 3.18 11.29 -1.42
N TYR A 116 2.18 10.93 -2.22
CA TYR A 116 2.38 10.09 -3.39
C TYR A 116 1.71 10.66 -4.63
N GLU A 117 2.22 10.21 -5.77
CA GLU A 117 1.64 10.46 -7.08
C GLU A 117 1.70 9.16 -7.89
N TYR A 118 0.57 8.76 -8.43
CA TYR A 118 0.43 7.62 -9.32
C TYR A 118 -0.11 8.09 -10.66
N LYS A 119 0.73 8.03 -11.69
CA LYS A 119 0.38 8.25 -13.08
C LYS A 119 0.71 6.96 -13.83
N PRO A 120 -0.26 6.04 -13.99
CA PRO A 120 0.02 4.70 -14.50
C PRO A 120 0.93 4.72 -15.74
N PRO A 121 2.00 3.91 -15.77
CA PRO A 121 2.36 2.89 -14.78
C PRO A 121 3.26 3.38 -13.63
N LEU A 122 3.59 4.66 -13.54
CA LEU A 122 4.57 5.21 -12.60
C LEU A 122 3.93 5.59 -11.25
N LEU A 123 4.47 5.05 -10.16
CA LEU A 123 4.22 5.42 -8.77
C LEU A 123 5.45 6.15 -8.21
N VAL A 124 5.22 7.31 -7.60
CA VAL A 124 6.23 8.09 -6.90
C VAL A 124 5.78 8.30 -5.46
N LEU A 125 6.63 7.98 -4.50
CA LEU A 125 6.42 8.19 -3.06
C LEU A 125 7.45 9.19 -2.55
N ARG A 126 7.01 10.20 -1.82
CA ARG A 126 7.84 11.25 -1.23
C ARG A 126 7.58 11.28 0.26
N SER A 127 8.51 10.72 1.01
CA SER A 127 8.48 10.70 2.47
C SER A 127 8.60 12.10 3.04
N SER A 128 7.94 12.34 4.17
CA SER A 128 8.12 13.55 4.98
C SER A 128 9.57 13.76 5.44
N SER A 129 10.39 12.71 5.44
CA SER A 129 11.84 12.77 5.72
C SER A 129 12.69 13.24 4.53
N GLY A 130 12.09 13.46 3.35
CA GLY A 130 12.78 13.88 2.13
C GLY A 130 13.23 12.74 1.21
N LYS A 131 12.97 11.48 1.58
CA LYS A 131 13.26 10.32 0.74
C LYS A 131 12.24 10.19 -0.40
N GLU A 132 12.72 9.90 -1.62
CA GLU A 132 11.87 9.65 -2.78
C GLU A 132 12.06 8.22 -3.31
N LEU A 133 10.96 7.49 -3.54
CA LEU A 133 10.94 6.17 -4.16
C LEU A 133 10.14 6.23 -5.47
N LYS A 134 10.62 5.56 -6.51
CA LYS A 134 9.97 5.54 -7.83
C LYS A 134 9.85 4.12 -8.32
N TYR A 135 8.65 3.76 -8.75
CA TYR A 135 8.35 2.42 -9.26
C TYR A 135 7.45 2.46 -10.49
N ILE A 136 7.84 1.73 -11.52
CA ILE A 136 6.96 1.24 -12.57
C ILE A 136 6.20 0.03 -12.03
N VAL A 137 4.88 0.14 -11.98
CA VAL A 137 3.97 -0.92 -11.54
C VAL A 137 3.67 -1.85 -12.71
N LYS A 138 4.22 -3.07 -12.68
CA LYS A 138 3.99 -4.10 -13.71
C LYS A 138 3.03 -5.16 -13.17
N TYR A 139 1.87 -5.31 -13.81
CA TYR A 139 0.92 -6.40 -13.50
C TYR A 139 1.58 -7.76 -13.76
N LEU A 140 1.40 -8.70 -12.82
CA LEU A 140 1.86 -10.08 -12.98
C LEU A 140 0.71 -11.02 -13.27
N ARG A 141 -0.26 -11.08 -12.35
CA ARG A 141 -1.36 -12.06 -12.39
C ARG A 141 -2.47 -11.72 -11.41
N THR A 142 -3.61 -12.36 -11.60
CA THR A 142 -4.70 -12.43 -10.63
C THR A 142 -4.72 -13.81 -10.00
N VAL A 143 -4.78 -13.88 -8.68
CA VAL A 143 -4.72 -15.14 -7.90
C VAL A 143 -5.96 -15.28 -7.05
N ARG A 144 -6.58 -16.46 -7.09
CA ARG A 144 -7.65 -16.84 -6.17
C ARG A 144 -7.07 -17.26 -4.83
N TYR A 145 -7.68 -16.83 -3.73
CA TYR A 145 -7.28 -17.22 -2.38
C TYR A 145 -8.49 -17.35 -1.45
N ARG A 146 -8.29 -17.96 -0.28
CA ARG A 146 -9.29 -18.02 0.79
C ARG A 146 -8.96 -16.96 1.84
N SER A 147 -9.75 -15.90 1.90
CA SER A 147 -9.71 -14.89 2.97
C SER A 147 -10.42 -15.41 4.22
N PRO A 148 -9.83 -15.25 5.41
CA PRO A 148 -10.54 -15.51 6.67
C PRO A 148 -11.79 -14.65 6.84
N LYS A 149 -11.77 -13.42 6.30
CA LYS A 149 -12.86 -12.43 6.47
C LYS A 149 -13.97 -12.56 5.43
N TYR A 150 -13.61 -12.94 4.20
CA TYR A 150 -14.51 -12.86 3.03
C TYR A 150 -14.75 -14.20 2.33
N GLY A 151 -14.14 -15.29 2.78
CA GLY A 151 -14.17 -16.57 2.06
C GLY A 151 -13.33 -16.52 0.78
N TYR A 152 -13.78 -17.20 -0.29
CA TYR A 152 -13.04 -17.18 -1.56
C TYR A 152 -13.04 -15.78 -2.19
N SER A 153 -11.85 -15.26 -2.45
CA SER A 153 -11.64 -13.95 -3.04
C SER A 153 -10.54 -13.98 -4.11
N MET A 154 -10.35 -12.87 -4.81
CA MET A 154 -9.33 -12.66 -5.83
C MET A 154 -8.43 -11.50 -5.41
N ARG A 155 -7.14 -11.59 -5.71
CA ARG A 155 -6.19 -10.48 -5.54
C ARG A 155 -5.30 -10.35 -6.76
N THR A 156 -4.75 -9.17 -6.98
CA THR A 156 -3.81 -8.94 -8.08
C THR A 156 -2.40 -8.82 -7.52
N GLU A 157 -1.43 -9.40 -8.23
CA GLU A 157 -0.01 -9.35 -7.89
C GLU A 157 0.72 -8.50 -8.94
N TYR A 158 1.68 -7.72 -8.48
CA TYR A 158 2.48 -6.79 -9.26
C TYR A 158 3.97 -6.99 -8.94
N LEU A 159 4.79 -6.54 -9.88
CA LEU A 159 6.20 -6.27 -9.66
C LEU A 159 6.39 -4.76 -9.72
N PHE A 160 6.89 -4.18 -8.63
CA PHE A 160 7.30 -2.80 -8.59
C PHE A 160 8.76 -2.76 -9.02
N LEU A 161 9.01 -2.13 -10.16
CA LEU A 161 10.33 -2.04 -10.78
C LEU A 161 10.82 -0.60 -10.72
N PRO A 162 12.02 -0.31 -10.23
CA PRO A 162 12.62 1.00 -10.40
C PRO A 162 12.68 1.37 -11.90
N PRO A 163 12.51 2.64 -12.29
CA PRO A 163 12.52 3.05 -13.70
C PRO A 163 13.72 2.53 -14.50
N GLU A 164 14.90 2.52 -13.89
CA GLU A 164 16.14 2.04 -14.48
C GLU A 164 16.16 0.51 -14.74
N HIS A 165 15.32 -0.26 -14.03
CA HIS A 165 15.16 -1.70 -14.22
C HIS A 165 13.98 -2.06 -15.15
N ALA A 166 13.19 -1.08 -15.58
CA ALA A 166 11.97 -1.32 -16.37
C ALA A 166 12.28 -1.75 -17.81
N HIS A 167 13.44 -1.37 -18.36
CA HIS A 167 13.87 -1.70 -19.73
C HIS A 167 14.57 -3.06 -19.85
N SER A 168 14.97 -3.66 -18.74
CA SER A 168 15.74 -4.93 -18.71
C SER A 168 14.85 -6.16 -18.54
N ALA A 169 13.53 -5.99 -18.54
CA ALA A 169 12.53 -7.04 -18.35
C ALA A 169 11.67 -7.23 -19.60
N VAL A 170 12.34 -7.53 -20.73
CA VAL A 170 11.73 -8.05 -21.96
C VAL A 170 12.16 -9.49 -22.14
#